data_AF-A0A9Q1C8F4-F1
#
_entry.id   AF-A0A9Q1C8F4-F1
#
_cell.length_a   1.000
_cell.length_b   1.000
_cell.length_c   1.000
_cell.angle_alpha   90.00
_cell.angle_beta   90.00
_cell.angle_gamma   90.00
#
_symmetry.space_group_name_H-M   'P 1'
#
loop_
_entity.id
_entity.type
_entity.pdbx_description
1 polymer ?
#
loop_
_entity_poly.entity_id
_entity_poly.type
_entity_poly.pdbx_seq_one_letter_code
_entity_poly.pdbx_strand_id
1 'polypeptide(L)'
;MVENILFRKSPCTFQHKLRNDMRKTSSIGKVLIPADNTRILYAASPDDYAKLLKDNFTRKYKVAGTSLVAGINKEQTDIASKLDIQDRISHV
;
A
#
# COMPACT_ATOMS: atom_id res chain seq x y z
N MET A 1 -33.34 32.33 12.08
CA MET A 1 -32.11 33.12 11.90
C MET A 1 -31.10 32.54 12.87
N VAL A 2 -30.07 31.83 12.39
CA VAL A 2 -29.02 31.28 13.25
C VAL A 2 -27.99 32.38 13.43
N GLU A 3 -27.83 32.85 14.67
CA GLU A 3 -26.82 33.86 15.01
C GLU A 3 -25.42 33.34 14.69
N ASN A 4 -24.46 34.25 14.52
CA ASN A 4 -23.07 33.94 14.25
C ASN A 4 -22.42 33.30 15.51
N ILE A 5 -22.66 32.01 15.75
CA ILE A 5 -22.17 31.30 16.93
C ILE A 5 -20.64 31.17 16.84
N LEU A 6 -19.93 32.01 17.58
CA LEU A 6 -18.48 31.91 17.72
C LEU A 6 -18.13 30.84 18.75
N PHE A 7 -17.67 29.68 18.28
CA PHE A 7 -17.19 28.62 19.16
C PHE A 7 -15.89 29.04 19.86
N ARG A 8 -15.88 28.99 21.19
CA ARG A 8 -14.65 29.18 21.96
C ARG A 8 -13.68 28.04 21.65
N LYS A 9 -12.52 28.38 21.08
CA LYS A 9 -11.41 27.43 20.92
C LYS A 9 -10.78 27.18 22.30
N SER A 10 -11.31 26.20 23.02
CA SER A 10 -10.70 25.68 24.25
C SER A 10 -10.01 24.36 23.93
N PRO A 11 -8.75 24.36 23.45
CA PRO A 11 -8.03 23.13 23.19
C PRO A 11 -7.85 22.38 24.51
N CYS A 12 -8.36 21.14 24.56
CA CYS A 12 -8.17 20.29 25.71
C CYS A 12 -6.76 19.66 25.68
N THR A 13 -6.34 19.13 26.83
CA THR A 13 -5.04 18.46 26.98
C THR A 13 -4.84 17.34 25.96
N PHE A 14 -5.91 16.63 25.58
CA PHE A 14 -5.88 15.63 24.52
C PHE A 14 -5.54 16.23 23.15
N GLN A 15 -6.19 17.33 22.74
CA GLN A 15 -5.91 17.99 21.46
C GLN A 15 -4.48 18.53 21.39
N HIS A 16 -3.93 19.01 22.52
CA HIS A 16 -2.53 19.41 22.59
C HIS A 16 -1.57 18.24 22.42
N LYS A 17 -1.82 17.11 23.08
CA LYS A 17 -1.03 15.88 22.92
C LYS A 17 -1.09 15.40 21.46
N LEU A 18 -2.28 15.31 20.89
CA LEU A 18 -2.48 14.89 19.50
C LEU A 18 -1.70 15.77 18.51
N ARG A 19 -1.73 17.10 18.69
CA ARG A 19 -0.94 18.02 17.84
C ARG A 19 0.57 17.79 17.97
N ASN A 20 1.06 17.55 19.19
CA ASN A 20 2.48 17.28 19.41
C ASN A 20 2.88 15.93 18.80
N ASP A 21 2.04 14.91 18.91
CA ASP A 21 2.28 13.59 18.34
C ASP A 21 2.29 13.66 16.81
N MET A 22 1.34 14.39 16.19
CA MET A 22 1.36 14.65 14.74
C MET A 22 2.66 15.31 14.28
N ARG A 23 3.15 16.32 15.00
CA ARG A 23 4.42 16.99 14.69
C ARG A 23 5.59 16.02 14.76
N LYS A 24 5.68 15.24 15.84
CA LYS A 24 6.73 14.23 16.00
C LYS A 24 6.68 13.21 14.87
N THR A 25 5.51 12.65 14.56
CA THR A 25 5.34 11.69 13.46
C THR A 25 5.79 12.25 12.12
N SER A 26 5.42 13.49 11.80
CA SER A 26 5.84 14.13 10.54
C SER A 26 7.35 14.35 10.44
N SER A 27 8.04 14.55 11.56
CA SER A 27 9.49 14.82 11.60
C SER A 27 10.37 13.56 11.54
N ILE A 28 9.83 12.37 11.83
CA ILE A 28 10.61 11.15 11.96
C ILE A 28 11.11 10.63 10.59
N GLY A 29 10.44 10.97 9.49
CA GLY A 29 10.82 10.52 8.14
C GLY A 29 10.70 9.00 7.95
N LYS A 30 9.97 8.31 8.84
CA LYS A 30 9.73 6.87 8.82
C LYS A 30 8.24 6.59 8.63
N VAL A 31 7.95 5.44 8.04
CA VAL A 31 6.60 4.89 7.94
C VAL A 31 6.24 4.24 9.26
N LEU A 32 5.07 4.59 9.81
CA LEU A 32 4.50 3.93 10.98
C LEU A 32 3.55 2.84 10.51
N ILE A 33 3.84 1.59 10.89
CA ILE A 33 3.10 0.41 10.47
C ILE A 33 2.37 -0.14 11.71
N PRO A 34 1.03 -0.25 11.68
CA PRO A 34 0.30 -0.87 12.78
C PRO A 34 0.62 -2.37 12.83
N ALA A 35 0.89 -2.86 14.04
CA ALA A 35 1.00 -4.28 14.30
C ALA A 35 -0.40 -4.93 14.26
N ASP A 36 -0.48 -6.14 13.72
CA ASP A 36 -1.74 -6.87 13.65
C ASP A 36 -2.33 -7.07 15.06
N ASN A 37 -3.62 -6.77 15.20
CA ASN A 37 -4.41 -6.98 16.41
C ASN A 37 -3.87 -6.34 17.71
N THR A 38 -3.00 -5.32 17.62
CA THR A 38 -2.52 -4.60 18.79
C THR A 38 -2.50 -3.09 18.55
N ARG A 39 -2.24 -2.31 19.61
CA ARG A 39 -2.07 -0.84 19.53
C ARG A 39 -0.61 -0.42 19.27
N ILE A 40 0.27 -1.37 18.95
CA ILE A 40 1.70 -1.13 18.74
C ILE A 40 1.92 -0.61 17.32
N LEU A 41 2.80 0.39 17.18
CA LEU A 41 3.23 0.93 15.89
C LEU A 41 4.73 0.67 15.71
N TYR A 42 5.11 0.05 14.60
CA TYR A 42 6.50 -0.09 14.19
C TYR A 42 6.93 1.08 13.31
N ALA A 43 8.14 1.57 13.49
CA ALA A 43 8.72 2.60 12.63
C ALA A 43 9.74 1.96 11.67
N ALA A 44 9.50 2.07 10.36
CA ALA A 44 10.39 1.55 9.33
C ALA A 44 10.79 2.64 8.34
N SER A 45 11.96 2.53 7.72
CA SER A 45 12.28 3.41 6.59
C SER A 45 11.30 3.14 5.44
N PRO A 46 11.01 4.13 4.57
CA PRO A 46 10.17 3.92 3.40
C PRO A 46 10.67 2.78 2.49
N ASP A 47 11.99 2.66 2.35
CA ASP A 47 12.61 1.62 1.52
C ASP A 47 12.44 0.22 2.11
N ASP A 48 12.62 0.08 3.42
CA ASP A 48 12.44 -1.21 4.10
C ASP A 48 10.97 -1.64 4.08
N TYR A 49 10.05 -0.68 4.23
CA TYR A 49 8.62 -0.95 4.10
C TYR A 49 8.24 -1.38 2.69
N ALA A 50 8.76 -0.70 1.66
CA ALA A 50 8.53 -1.05 0.26
C ALA A 50 9.06 -2.45 -0.07
N LYS A 51 10.25 -2.81 0.45
CA LYS A 51 10.79 -4.17 0.34
C LYS A 51 9.89 -5.19 1.01
N LEU A 52 9.45 -4.92 2.24
CA LEU A 52 8.57 -5.82 2.99
C LEU A 52 7.25 -6.06 2.27
N LEU A 53 6.64 -5.03 1.69
CA LEU A 53 5.45 -5.16 0.86
C LEU A 53 5.74 -6.02 -0.37
N LYS A 54 6.80 -5.70 -1.11
CA LYS A 54 7.19 -6.44 -2.31
C LYS A 54 7.43 -7.91 -2.00
N ASP A 55 8.15 -8.24 -0.94
CA ASP A 55 8.42 -9.62 -0.55
C ASP A 55 7.15 -10.36 -0.13
N ASN A 56 6.23 -9.71 0.60
CA ASN A 56 4.95 -10.32 0.96
C ASN A 56 4.08 -10.62 -0.27
N PHE A 57 3.96 -9.67 -1.20
CA PHE A 57 3.21 -9.88 -2.46
C PHE A 57 3.87 -10.93 -3.35
N THR A 58 5.19 -10.86 -3.51
CA THR A 58 5.95 -11.75 -4.41
C THR A 58 6.24 -13.12 -3.82
N ARG A 59 5.98 -13.36 -2.53
CA ARG A 59 6.21 -14.66 -1.88
C ARG A 59 5.55 -15.82 -2.62
N LYS A 60 4.36 -15.60 -3.19
CA LYS A 60 3.62 -16.61 -3.95
C LYS A 60 4.05 -16.70 -5.42
N TYR A 61 4.54 -15.61 -6.00
CA TYR A 61 4.98 -15.56 -7.41
C TYR A 61 6.42 -16.04 -7.61
N LYS A 62 7.27 -16.00 -6.57
CA LYS A 62 8.65 -16.52 -6.61
C LYS A 62 8.75 -18.02 -7.00
N VAL A 63 7.64 -18.75 -6.97
CA VAL A 63 7.58 -20.20 -7.18
C VAL A 63 7.03 -20.58 -8.57
N ALA A 64 6.60 -19.62 -9.39
CA ALA A 64 6.15 -19.93 -10.75
C ALA A 64 7.37 -20.35 -11.60
N GLY A 65 7.53 -21.67 -11.79
CA GLY A 65 8.58 -22.22 -12.65
C GLY A 65 8.46 -21.68 -14.08
N THR A 66 9.58 -21.58 -14.79
CA THR A 66 9.63 -21.12 -16.19
C THR A 66 8.68 -21.88 -17.11
N SER A 67 8.43 -23.17 -16.81
CA SER A 67 7.44 -24.00 -17.48
C SER A 67 6.00 -23.48 -17.34
N LEU A 68 5.62 -22.97 -16.17
CA LEU A 68 4.28 -22.44 -15.91
C LEU A 68 4.08 -21.10 -16.64
N VAL A 69 5.10 -20.25 -16.67
CA VAL A 69 5.09 -18.99 -17.44
C VAL A 69 4.98 -19.28 -18.94
N ALA A 70 5.77 -20.22 -19.46
CA ALA A 70 5.69 -20.63 -20.86
C ALA A 70 4.32 -21.22 -21.22
N GLY A 71 3.72 -22.01 -20.31
CA GLY A 71 2.36 -22.54 -20.45
C GLY A 71 1.31 -21.44 -20.54
N ILE A 72 1.35 -20.46 -19.62
CA ILE A 72 0.44 -19.30 -19.61
C ILE A 72 0.59 -18.47 -20.88
N ASN A 73 1.82 -18.17 -21.31
CA ASN A 73 2.06 -17.38 -22.53
C ASN A 73 1.56 -18.11 -23.78
N LYS A 74 1.74 -19.43 -23.85
CA LYS A 74 1.22 -20.24 -24.96
C LYS A 74 -0.31 -20.23 -24.98
N GLU A 75 -0.95 -20.44 -23.84
CA GLU A 75 -2.41 -20.40 -23.73
C GLU A 75 -2.98 -19.02 -24.08
N GLN A 76 -2.34 -17.94 -23.61
CA GLN A 76 -2.70 -16.57 -24.00
C GLN A 76 -2.60 -16.36 -25.50
N THR A 77 -1.53 -16.85 -26.14
CA THR A 77 -1.35 -16.76 -27.60
C THR A 77 -2.41 -17.57 -28.36
N ASP A 78 -2.75 -18.75 -27.87
CA ASP A 78 -3.78 -19.61 -28.45
C ASP A 78 -5.17 -18.95 -28.34
N ILE A 79 -5.50 -18.36 -27.20
CA ILE A 79 -6.76 -17.61 -27.00
C ILE A 79 -6.80 -16.38 -27.90
N ALA A 80 -5.70 -15.64 -28.00
CA ALA A 80 -5.58 -14.47 -28.85
C ALA A 80 -5.77 -14.79 -30.33
N SER A 81 -5.19 -15.90 -30.79
CA SER A 81 -5.36 -16.43 -32.14
C SER A 81 -6.83 -16.75 -32.41
N LYS A 82 -7.50 -17.40 -31.46
CA LYS A 82 -8.92 -17.78 -31.61
C LYS A 82 -9.86 -16.59 -31.65
N LEU A 83 -9.50 -15.51 -30.96
CA LEU A 83 -10.32 -14.30 -30.85
C LEU A 83 -9.94 -13.22 -31.87
N ASP A 84 -8.91 -13.44 -32.69
CA ASP A 84 -8.38 -12.48 -33.67
C ASP A 84 -8.03 -11.11 -33.04
N ILE A 85 -7.43 -11.15 -31.84
CA ILE A 85 -7.02 -9.97 -31.06
C ILE A 85 -5.53 -9.94 -30.76
N GLN A 86 -4.72 -10.67 -31.52
CA GLN A 86 -3.28 -10.77 -31.28
C GLN A 86 -2.62 -9.39 -31.25
N ASP A 87 -3.06 -8.48 -32.11
CA ASP A 87 -2.56 -7.10 -32.23
C ASP A 87 -2.75 -6.24 -30.96
N ARG A 88 -3.62 -6.68 -30.03
CA ARG A 88 -4.00 -5.96 -28.82
C ARG A 88 -3.30 -6.50 -27.56
N ILE A 89 -2.50 -7.55 -27.69
CA ILE A 89 -1.80 -8.16 -26.57
C ILE A 89 -0.35 -7.66 -26.56
N SER A 90 0.12 -7.29 -25.38
CA SER A 90 1.54 -6.94 -25.20
C SER A 90 2.38 -8.21 -25.34
N HIS A 91 3.22 -8.28 -26.37
CA HIS A 91 4.25 -9.30 -26.45
C HIS A 91 5.25 -9.08 -25.30
N VAL A 92 5.49 -10.13 -24.51
CA VAL A 92 6.50 -10.18 -23.45
C VAL A 92 7.54 -11.22 -23.83
#